data_AF-A0A3D2RK50-F1
#
_entry.id   AF-A0A3D2RK50-F1
#
_cell.length_a   1.000
_cell.length_b   1.000
_cell.length_c   1.000
_cell.angle_alpha   90.00
_cell.angle_beta   90.00
_cell.angle_gamma   90.00
#
_symmetry.space_group_name_H-M   'P 1'
#
loop_
_entity.id
_entity.type
_entity.pdbx_description
1 polymer ?
#
loop_
_entity_poly.entity_id
_entity_poly.type
_entity_poly.pdbx_seq_one_letter_code
_entity_poly.pdbx_strand_id
1 'polypeptide(L)'
;MKTDPDTLKKLTPYLTVFGLLMGLLFAGIVGEVWYRHQSLIPFHEYLYHYHPTAGFSLNPGYSYVPQKLEDPSKYHNYRTHINSHGFRSRVHGASKRGYRVLMLGDSFTFGQGVHDEETFSWVLEDLLRATPGYEDAEVLNSGTTASSNVSQIAYLKSDGLAYDPDLVVLNLYTGNDFDQNLVDIDELWQCYRYGLRQPFAGPDDTVARAGWEVERG
;
A
#
# COMPACT_ATOMS: atom_id res chain seq x y z
N MET A 1 -27.38 49.63 30.73
CA MET A 1 -28.63 49.06 30.21
C MET A 1 -28.92 47.80 31.04
N LYS A 2 -29.89 47.85 31.96
CA LYS A 2 -30.24 46.67 32.78
C LYS A 2 -31.13 45.77 31.91
N THR A 3 -30.67 44.56 31.60
CA THR A 3 -31.50 43.55 30.92
C THR A 3 -32.68 43.18 31.81
N ASP A 4 -33.88 43.35 31.26
CA ASP A 4 -35.14 42.98 31.90
C ASP A 4 -35.19 41.45 32.16
N PRO A 5 -35.45 41.00 33.40
CA PRO A 5 -35.52 39.58 33.76
C PRO A 5 -36.49 38.76 32.90
N ASP A 6 -37.57 39.37 32.41
CA ASP A 6 -38.57 38.68 31.58
C ASP A 6 -38.08 38.48 30.15
N THR A 7 -37.20 39.37 29.67
CA THR A 7 -36.51 39.23 28.39
C THR A 7 -35.51 38.07 28.42
N LEU A 8 -34.76 37.91 29.53
CA LEU A 8 -33.84 36.78 29.72
C LEU A 8 -34.56 35.43 29.70
N LYS A 9 -35.71 35.30 30.39
CA LYS A 9 -36.50 34.06 30.40
C LYS A 9 -37.01 33.66 29.01
N LYS A 10 -37.37 34.63 28.17
CA LYS A 10 -37.81 34.38 26.78
C LYS A 10 -36.66 33.92 25.88
N LEU A 11 -35.43 34.36 26.17
CA LEU A 11 -34.23 34.02 25.39
C LEU A 11 -33.59 32.71 25.83
N THR A 12 -33.81 32.25 27.08
CA THR A 12 -33.26 31.00 27.62
C THR A 12 -33.36 29.80 26.67
N PRO A 13 -34.53 29.42 26.10
CA PRO A 13 -34.61 28.25 25.23
C PRO A 13 -33.75 28.38 23.96
N TYR A 14 -33.67 29.59 23.39
CA TYR A 14 -32.85 29.85 22.20
C TYR A 14 -31.35 29.77 22.52
N LEU A 15 -30.93 30.28 23.68
CA LEU A 15 -29.55 30.17 24.15
C LEU A 15 -29.17 28.72 24.47
N THR A 16 -30.08 27.93 25.02
CA THR A 16 -29.89 26.49 25.25
C THR A 16 -29.73 25.74 23.94
N VAL A 17 -30.62 25.96 22.96
CA VAL A 17 -30.52 25.34 21.63
C VAL A 17 -29.23 25.74 20.93
N PHE A 18 -28.88 27.02 20.95
CA PHE A 18 -27.63 27.51 20.38
C PHE A 18 -26.41 26.86 21.02
N GLY A 19 -26.38 26.76 22.36
CA GLY A 19 -25.31 26.08 23.10
C GLY A 19 -25.18 24.61 22.73
N LEU A 20 -26.31 23.88 22.58
CA LEU A 20 -26.31 22.49 22.14
C LEU A 20 -25.79 22.33 20.70
N LEU A 21 -26.20 23.21 19.79
CA LEU A 21 -25.71 23.19 18.40
C LEU A 21 -24.21 23.47 18.32
N MET A 22 -23.71 24.45 19.09
CA MET A 22 -22.28 24.73 19.18
C MET A 22 -21.50 23.57 19.81
N GLY A 23 -22.08 22.91 20.83
CA GLY A 23 -21.51 21.70 21.43
C GLY A 23 -21.39 20.54 20.43
N LEU A 24 -22.44 20.29 19.64
CA LEU A 24 -22.42 19.27 18.59
C LEU A 24 -21.41 19.58 17.48
N LEU A 25 -21.34 20.84 17.03
CA LEU A 25 -20.35 21.28 16.05
C LEU A 25 -18.92 21.06 16.57
N PHE A 26 -18.65 21.48 17.81
CA PHE A 26 -17.34 21.30 18.43
C PHE A 26 -16.98 19.81 18.58
N ALA A 27 -17.92 18.98 19.03
CA ALA A 27 -17.73 17.55 19.13
C ALA A 27 -17.45 16.90 17.75
N GLY A 28 -18.14 17.36 16.70
CA GLY A 28 -17.89 16.92 15.32
C GLY A 28 -16.49 17.29 14.85
N ILE A 29 -16.02 18.52 15.10
CA ILE A 29 -14.66 18.96 14.75
C ILE A 29 -13.61 18.15 15.53
N VAL A 30 -13.78 17.98 16.84
CA VAL A 30 -12.85 17.18 17.66
C VAL A 30 -12.84 15.72 17.21
N GLY A 31 -14.02 15.15 16.91
CA GLY A 31 -14.16 13.81 16.40
C GLY A 31 -13.44 13.62 15.06
N GLU A 32 -13.59 14.57 14.13
CA GLU A 32 -12.91 14.56 12.83
C GLU A 32 -11.39 14.71 12.98
N VAL A 33 -10.91 15.64 13.82
CA VAL A 33 -9.47 15.83 14.08
C VAL A 33 -8.88 14.60 14.74
N TRP A 34 -9.57 14.01 15.72
CA TRP A 34 -9.14 12.78 16.37
C TRP A 34 -9.14 11.60 15.39
N TYR A 35 -10.20 11.44 14.59
CA TYR A 35 -10.30 10.41 13.56
C TYR A 35 -9.19 10.54 12.51
N ARG A 36 -8.91 11.76 12.04
CA ARG A 36 -7.78 12.04 11.15
C ARG A 36 -6.45 11.74 11.82
N HIS A 37 -6.25 12.13 13.08
CA HIS A 37 -5.02 11.84 13.81
C HIS A 37 -4.76 10.33 13.97
N GLN A 38 -5.82 9.53 14.21
CA GLN A 38 -5.70 8.06 14.27
C GLN A 38 -5.55 7.42 12.88
N SER A 39 -6.19 7.97 11.85
CA SER A 39 -6.09 7.48 10.46
C SER A 39 -4.76 7.86 9.80
N LEU A 40 -4.06 8.87 10.34
CA LEU A 40 -2.74 9.32 9.91
C LEU A 40 -1.59 8.53 10.55
N ILE A 41 -1.82 7.36 11.15
CA ILE A 41 -0.70 6.46 11.48
C ILE A 41 -0.06 6.07 10.14
N PRO A 42 1.15 6.56 9.80
CA PRO A 42 1.76 6.38 8.50
C PRO A 42 2.39 4.99 8.47
N PHE A 43 1.57 3.94 8.49
CA PHE A 43 2.07 2.57 8.32
C PHE A 43 2.64 2.37 6.89
N HIS A 44 2.35 3.30 5.97
CA HIS A 44 2.69 3.19 4.56
C HIS A 44 3.80 4.14 4.08
N GLU A 45 3.99 5.32 4.69
CA GLU A 45 5.01 6.29 4.22
C GLU A 45 6.47 5.83 4.42
N TYR A 46 6.72 4.85 5.29
CA TYR A 46 8.08 4.36 5.54
C TYR A 46 8.45 3.12 4.72
N LEU A 47 7.48 2.23 4.51
CA LEU A 47 7.68 1.02 3.70
C LEU A 47 7.65 1.33 2.20
N TYR A 48 6.91 2.35 1.78
CA TYR A 48 6.74 2.72 0.38
C TYR A 48 7.28 4.11 0.09
N HIS A 49 7.76 4.30 -1.14
CA HIS A 49 8.05 5.61 -1.72
C HIS A 49 7.25 5.78 -3.01
N TYR A 50 7.02 7.04 -3.41
CA TYR A 50 6.34 7.36 -4.67
C TYR A 50 7.14 6.83 -5.87
N HIS A 51 6.45 6.15 -6.79
CA HIS A 51 7.04 5.66 -8.03
C HIS A 51 6.30 6.30 -9.23
N PRO A 52 7.00 7.03 -10.12
CA PRO A 52 6.34 7.86 -11.14
C PRO A 52 5.51 7.07 -12.14
N THR A 53 5.84 5.80 -12.38
CA THR A 53 5.11 4.94 -13.33
C THR A 53 4.21 3.93 -12.65
N ALA A 54 4.54 3.49 -11.43
CA ALA A 54 3.86 2.38 -10.74
C ALA A 54 2.97 2.88 -9.58
N GLY A 55 2.95 4.20 -9.35
CA GLY A 55 2.32 4.85 -8.21
C GLY A 55 3.23 4.80 -6.98
N PHE A 56 3.65 3.59 -6.59
CA PHE A 56 4.51 3.37 -5.43
C PHE A 56 5.40 2.13 -5.58
N SER A 57 6.46 2.07 -4.77
CA SER A 57 7.38 0.94 -4.70
C SER A 57 7.97 0.81 -3.31
N LEU A 58 8.51 -0.36 -2.98
CA LEU A 58 9.17 -0.61 -1.70
C LEU A 58 10.35 0.32 -1.49
N ASN A 59 10.50 0.87 -0.29
CA ASN A 59 11.58 1.77 0.09
C ASN A 59 12.89 0.98 0.31
N PRO A 60 13.93 1.16 -0.53
CA PRO A 60 15.16 0.38 -0.42
C PRO A 60 15.87 0.55 0.93
N GLY A 61 16.34 -0.56 1.50
CA GLY A 61 17.02 -0.58 2.80
C GLY A 61 16.09 -0.46 4.01
N TYR A 62 14.77 -0.28 3.80
CA TYR A 62 13.83 -0.19 4.90
C TYR A 62 13.72 -1.51 5.67
N SER A 63 13.69 -1.43 6.99
CA SER A 63 13.56 -2.60 7.87
C SER A 63 12.59 -2.29 8.99
N TYR A 64 11.65 -3.19 9.24
CA TYR A 64 10.75 -3.05 10.37
C TYR A 64 10.43 -4.39 11.04
N VAL A 65 10.09 -4.29 12.32
CA VAL A 65 9.44 -5.34 13.08
C VAL A 65 8.14 -4.70 13.57
N PRO A 66 6.95 -5.22 13.24
CA PRO A 66 5.70 -4.68 13.76
C PRO A 66 5.77 -4.68 15.29
N GLN A 67 5.93 -3.52 15.92
CA GLN A 67 5.82 -3.42 17.37
C GLN A 67 4.35 -3.41 17.73
N LYS A 68 3.90 -4.49 18.41
CA LYS A 68 2.58 -4.58 19.05
C LYS A 68 1.41 -4.30 18.09
N LEU A 69 1.12 -5.25 17.20
CA LEU A 69 -0.26 -5.39 16.78
C LEU A 69 -1.06 -5.84 18.01
N GLU A 70 -2.18 -5.17 18.31
CA GLU A 70 -2.97 -5.33 19.55
C GLU A 70 -3.43 -6.77 19.84
N ASP A 71 -3.25 -7.68 18.87
CA ASP A 71 -3.56 -9.09 18.98
C ASP A 71 -2.35 -9.96 18.58
N PRO A 72 -1.52 -10.38 19.56
CA PRO A 72 -0.40 -11.30 19.34
C PRO A 72 -0.85 -12.68 18.80
N SER A 73 -2.14 -13.01 18.90
CA SER A 73 -2.69 -14.26 18.35
C SER A 73 -2.95 -14.19 16.84
N LYS A 74 -3.06 -12.97 16.27
CA LYS A 74 -3.30 -12.75 14.83
C LYS A 74 -2.05 -12.39 14.04
N TYR A 75 -1.10 -11.72 14.67
CA TYR A 75 0.11 -11.27 13.98
C TYR A 75 1.33 -11.60 14.83
N HIS A 76 2.08 -12.60 14.39
CA HIS A 76 3.34 -12.96 15.01
C HIS A 76 4.34 -11.82 14.81
N ASN A 77 5.33 -11.68 15.70
CA ASN A 77 6.40 -10.70 15.51
C ASN A 77 7.29 -11.18 14.35
N TYR A 78 6.98 -10.77 13.12
CA TYR A 78 7.82 -11.06 11.96
C TYR A 78 8.75 -9.90 11.66
N ARG A 79 9.95 -10.21 11.17
CA ARG A 79 10.90 -9.21 10.68
C ARG A 79 10.70 -9.07 9.18
N THR A 80 10.69 -7.83 8.73
CA THR A 80 10.67 -7.51 7.30
C THR A 80 11.84 -6.61 6.95
N HIS A 81 12.62 -7.03 5.95
CA HIS A 81 13.73 -6.28 5.39
C HIS A 81 13.56 -6.10 3.88
N ILE A 82 13.60 -4.86 3.42
CA ILE A 82 13.70 -4.50 2.02
C ILE A 82 15.18 -4.26 1.72
N ASN A 83 15.72 -5.03 0.78
CA ASN A 83 17.12 -4.91 0.44
C ASN A 83 17.43 -3.57 -0.25
N SER A 84 18.73 -3.33 -0.51
CA SER A 84 19.23 -2.10 -1.15
C SER A 84 18.70 -1.86 -2.57
N HIS A 85 18.09 -2.86 -3.20
CA HIS A 85 17.50 -2.78 -4.54
C HIS A 85 15.98 -2.63 -4.51
N GLY A 86 15.35 -2.57 -3.32
CA GLY A 86 13.90 -2.43 -3.21
C GLY A 86 13.14 -3.76 -3.30
N PHE A 87 13.80 -4.91 -3.10
CA PHE A 87 13.13 -6.21 -3.05
C PHE A 87 13.08 -6.77 -1.64
N ARG A 88 12.02 -7.52 -1.32
CA ARG A 88 11.95 -8.32 -0.09
C ARG A 88 12.53 -9.72 -0.32
N SER A 89 13.80 -9.76 -0.68
CA SER A 89 14.53 -11.00 -0.93
C SER A 89 16.02 -10.81 -0.58
N ARG A 90 16.81 -11.88 -0.73
CA ARG A 90 18.27 -11.82 -0.59
C ARG A 90 18.85 -10.74 -1.51
N VAL A 91 19.97 -10.14 -1.10
CA VAL A 91 20.66 -9.15 -1.93
C VAL A 91 21.38 -9.87 -3.07
N HIS A 92 21.02 -9.55 -4.30
CA HIS A 92 21.70 -10.02 -5.50
C HIS A 92 22.45 -8.88 -6.18
N GLY A 93 23.54 -9.21 -6.87
CA GLY A 93 24.31 -8.22 -7.60
C GLY A 93 23.53 -7.63 -8.77
N ALA A 94 23.91 -6.43 -9.20
CA ALA A 94 23.35 -5.81 -10.40
C ALA A 94 23.48 -6.73 -11.63
N SER A 95 24.65 -7.35 -11.80
CA SER A 95 24.87 -8.39 -12.80
C SER A 95 24.34 -9.73 -12.30
N LYS A 96 23.43 -10.31 -13.07
CA LYS A 96 22.89 -11.66 -12.88
C LYS A 96 23.97 -12.72 -12.96
N ARG A 97 23.92 -13.69 -12.03
CA ARG A 97 24.86 -14.82 -11.98
C ARG A 97 24.31 -16.11 -12.57
N GLY A 98 23.03 -16.37 -12.38
CA GLY A 98 22.35 -17.59 -12.82
C GLY A 98 20.92 -17.31 -13.23
N TYR A 99 20.04 -18.32 -13.12
CA TYR A 99 18.64 -18.16 -13.47
C TYR A 99 17.95 -17.17 -12.54
N ARG A 100 17.32 -16.12 -13.09
CA ARG A 100 16.73 -15.03 -12.31
C ARG A 100 15.23 -15.00 -12.47
N VAL A 101 14.52 -15.13 -11.36
CA VAL A 101 13.05 -15.07 -11.30
C VAL A 101 12.63 -13.74 -10.69
N LEU A 102 11.72 -13.03 -11.34
CA LEU A 102 11.05 -11.84 -10.79
C LEU A 102 9.63 -12.18 -10.38
N MET A 103 9.30 -11.96 -9.11
CA MET A 103 7.97 -12.22 -8.54
C MET A 103 7.18 -10.92 -8.46
N LEU A 104 6.09 -10.83 -9.22
CA LEU A 104 5.11 -9.75 -9.17
C LEU A 104 3.90 -10.18 -8.35
N GLY A 105 3.33 -9.24 -7.60
CA GLY A 105 2.07 -9.46 -6.89
C GLY A 105 1.90 -8.53 -5.70
N ASP A 106 0.90 -8.85 -4.88
CA ASP A 106 0.41 -8.00 -3.80
C ASP A 106 1.01 -8.36 -2.42
N SER A 107 0.22 -8.17 -1.36
CA SER A 107 0.53 -8.57 0.01
C SER A 107 0.92 -10.05 0.21
N PHE A 108 0.36 -10.96 -0.60
CA PHE A 108 0.72 -12.37 -0.53
C PHE A 108 2.12 -12.58 -1.07
N THR A 109 2.44 -11.98 -2.21
CA THR A 109 3.78 -12.03 -2.80
C THR A 109 4.79 -11.39 -1.89
N PHE A 110 4.45 -10.24 -1.29
CA PHE A 110 5.26 -9.61 -0.27
C PHE A 110 5.53 -10.52 0.95
N GLY A 111 4.67 -11.51 1.23
CA GLY A 111 4.81 -12.37 2.41
C GLY A 111 4.42 -11.65 3.70
N GLN A 112 3.32 -10.89 3.67
CA GLN A 112 2.81 -10.24 4.87
C GLN A 112 2.48 -11.28 5.95
N GLY A 113 3.03 -11.10 7.15
CA GLY A 113 2.77 -12.01 8.27
C GLY A 113 3.89 -13.00 8.59
N VAL A 114 4.93 -13.11 7.75
CA VAL A 114 6.04 -14.06 7.92
C VAL A 114 7.41 -13.38 7.91
N HIS A 115 8.44 -14.03 8.46
CA HIS A 115 9.83 -13.58 8.36
C HIS A 115 10.31 -13.62 6.90
N ASP A 116 11.40 -12.90 6.59
CA ASP A 116 11.93 -12.85 5.22
C ASP A 116 12.28 -14.25 4.69
N GLU A 117 12.88 -15.10 5.54
CA GLU A 117 13.26 -16.48 5.24
C GLU A 117 12.05 -17.43 5.05
N GLU A 118 10.87 -17.00 5.49
CA GLU A 118 9.63 -17.77 5.40
C GLU A 118 8.76 -17.34 4.21
N THR A 119 9.14 -16.26 3.52
CA THR A 119 8.47 -15.87 2.27
C THR A 119 8.63 -16.98 1.23
N PHE A 120 7.57 -17.27 0.46
CA PHE A 120 7.66 -18.34 -0.53
C PHE A 120 8.70 -18.04 -1.63
N SER A 121 9.01 -16.77 -1.90
CA SER A 121 10.11 -16.37 -2.78
C SER A 121 11.47 -16.81 -2.23
N TRP A 122 11.67 -16.72 -0.92
CA TRP A 122 12.91 -17.15 -0.28
C TRP A 122 13.04 -18.68 -0.31
N VAL A 123 11.95 -19.37 0.04
CA VAL A 123 11.87 -20.83 -0.05
C VAL A 123 12.10 -21.31 -1.49
N LEU A 124 11.53 -20.62 -2.49
CA LEU A 124 11.73 -20.91 -3.90
C LEU A 124 13.20 -20.77 -4.30
N GLU A 125 13.88 -19.71 -3.85
CA GLU A 125 15.31 -19.54 -4.14
C GLU A 125 16.15 -20.68 -3.55
N ASP A 126 15.88 -21.06 -2.29
CA ASP A 126 16.58 -22.17 -1.63
C ASP A 126 16.35 -23.51 -2.36
N LEU A 127 15.13 -23.76 -2.84
CA LEU A 127 14.79 -24.96 -3.62
C LEU A 127 15.48 -24.97 -5.00
N LEU A 128 15.53 -23.82 -5.69
CA LEU A 128 16.24 -23.70 -6.96
C LEU A 128 17.74 -23.93 -6.77
N ARG A 129 18.34 -23.32 -5.75
CA ARG A 129 19.78 -23.47 -5.47
C ARG A 129 20.19 -24.88 -5.05
N ALA A 130 19.26 -25.67 -4.52
CA ALA A 130 19.47 -27.08 -4.25
C ALA A 130 19.33 -27.98 -5.49
N THR A 131 18.90 -27.43 -6.63
CA THR A 131 18.69 -28.17 -7.88
C THR A 131 19.96 -28.07 -8.75
N PRO A 132 20.50 -29.21 -9.24
CA PRO A 132 21.68 -29.20 -10.11
C PRO A 132 21.50 -28.32 -11.35
N GLY A 133 22.44 -27.41 -11.59
CA GLY A 133 22.41 -26.43 -12.69
C GLY A 133 21.70 -25.11 -12.35
N TYR A 134 21.16 -24.95 -11.15
CA TYR A 134 20.50 -23.74 -10.65
C TYR A 134 21.12 -23.22 -9.34
N GLU A 135 22.35 -23.61 -9.01
CA GLU A 135 23.05 -23.27 -7.77
C GLU A 135 23.22 -21.75 -7.59
N ASP A 136 23.27 -21.02 -8.71
CA ASP A 136 23.36 -19.56 -8.76
C ASP A 136 22.00 -18.89 -9.04
N ALA A 137 20.87 -19.60 -8.86
CA ALA A 137 19.56 -19.02 -9.05
C ALA A 137 19.28 -17.87 -8.07
N GLU A 138 18.48 -16.92 -8.51
CA GLU A 138 18.15 -15.69 -7.78
C GLU A 138 16.66 -15.42 -7.89
N VAL A 139 15.99 -15.12 -6.78
CA VAL A 139 14.56 -14.77 -6.77
C VAL A 139 14.41 -13.35 -6.24
N LEU A 140 13.86 -12.48 -7.09
CA LEU A 140 13.58 -11.07 -6.78
C LEU A 140 12.11 -10.94 -6.39
N ASN A 141 11.85 -10.62 -5.14
CA ASN A 141 10.49 -10.39 -4.66
C ASN A 141 10.14 -8.90 -4.68
N SER A 142 9.39 -8.48 -5.70
CA SER A 142 8.87 -7.11 -5.81
C SER A 142 7.40 -7.03 -5.39
N GLY A 143 6.90 -8.02 -4.65
CA GLY A 143 5.56 -8.02 -4.11
C GLY A 143 5.34 -6.78 -3.25
N THR A 144 4.27 -6.04 -3.50
CA THR A 144 4.02 -4.76 -2.83
C THR A 144 2.60 -4.79 -2.26
N THR A 145 2.42 -4.57 -0.95
CA THR A 145 1.08 -4.75 -0.36
C THR A 145 0.08 -3.83 -1.04
N ALA A 146 -1.07 -4.39 -1.39
CA ALA A 146 -2.17 -3.66 -2.01
C ALA A 146 -1.84 -3.04 -3.40
N SER A 147 -0.77 -3.50 -4.06
CA SER A 147 -0.57 -3.23 -5.48
C SER A 147 -1.61 -3.97 -6.32
N SER A 148 -2.10 -3.34 -7.39
CA SER A 148 -2.95 -3.96 -8.41
C SER A 148 -2.13 -4.45 -9.60
N ASN A 149 -2.77 -5.20 -10.52
CA ASN A 149 -2.11 -5.64 -11.75
C ASN A 149 -1.58 -4.48 -12.60
N VAL A 150 -2.22 -3.31 -12.54
CA VAL A 150 -1.79 -2.09 -13.26
C VAL A 150 -0.46 -1.57 -12.70
N SER A 151 -0.31 -1.49 -11.38
CA SER A 151 0.96 -1.12 -10.75
C SER A 151 2.05 -2.16 -11.04
N GLN A 152 1.70 -3.45 -11.01
CA GLN A 152 2.65 -4.54 -11.25
C GLN A 152 3.19 -4.55 -12.70
N ILE A 153 2.32 -4.36 -13.71
CA ILE A 153 2.76 -4.29 -15.11
C ILE A 153 3.54 -3.01 -15.41
N ALA A 154 3.19 -1.90 -14.75
CA ALA A 154 3.93 -0.65 -14.87
C ALA A 154 5.34 -0.79 -14.30
N TYR A 155 5.47 -1.35 -13.09
CA TYR A 155 6.76 -1.65 -12.46
C TYR A 155 7.62 -2.60 -13.31
N LEU A 156 7.02 -3.66 -13.85
CA LEU A 156 7.74 -4.59 -14.73
C LEU A 156 8.37 -3.85 -15.92
N LYS A 157 7.60 -2.98 -16.58
CA LYS A 157 8.03 -2.25 -17.77
C LYS A 157 9.07 -1.16 -17.46
N SER A 158 8.93 -0.46 -16.34
CA SER A 158 9.86 0.63 -15.99
C SER A 158 11.17 0.13 -15.39
N ASP A 159 11.11 -0.82 -14.47
CA ASP A 159 12.28 -1.19 -13.64
C ASP A 159 12.53 -2.70 -13.64
N GLY A 160 11.49 -3.52 -13.56
CA GLY A 160 11.62 -4.97 -13.37
C GLY A 160 12.43 -5.65 -14.48
N LEU A 161 12.22 -5.27 -15.74
CA LEU A 161 12.96 -5.83 -16.88
C LEU A 161 14.43 -5.43 -16.91
N ALA A 162 14.83 -4.33 -16.24
CA ALA A 162 16.24 -3.92 -16.16
C ALA A 162 17.09 -4.89 -15.31
N TYR A 163 16.44 -5.73 -14.51
CA TYR A 163 17.11 -6.79 -13.74
C TYR A 163 17.34 -8.07 -14.55
N ASP A 164 17.04 -8.12 -15.84
CA ASP A 164 17.29 -9.29 -16.72
C ASP A 164 16.68 -10.62 -16.21
N PRO A 165 15.39 -10.67 -15.83
CA PRO A 165 14.76 -11.92 -15.40
C PRO A 165 14.62 -12.91 -16.56
N ASP A 166 14.90 -14.19 -16.31
CA ASP A 166 14.56 -15.29 -17.24
C ASP A 166 13.09 -15.70 -17.14
N LEU A 167 12.50 -15.48 -15.97
CA LEU A 167 11.11 -15.81 -15.66
C LEU A 167 10.49 -14.69 -14.84
N VAL A 168 9.30 -14.26 -15.26
CA VAL A 168 8.45 -13.37 -14.50
C VAL A 168 7.24 -14.17 -14.04
N VAL A 169 7.02 -14.23 -12.73
CA VAL A 169 5.86 -14.91 -12.12
C VAL A 169 4.90 -13.85 -11.61
N LEU A 170 3.70 -13.81 -12.19
CA LEU A 170 2.60 -13.00 -11.70
C LEU A 170 1.75 -13.82 -10.72
N ASN A 171 1.79 -13.44 -9.45
CA ASN A 171 0.99 -14.08 -8.41
C ASN A 171 -0.30 -13.28 -8.23
N LEU A 172 -1.43 -13.93 -8.53
CA LEU A 172 -2.74 -13.32 -8.43
C LEU A 172 -3.40 -13.65 -7.08
N TYR A 173 -3.86 -12.63 -6.38
CA TYR A 173 -4.78 -12.70 -5.27
C TYR A 173 -6.17 -12.22 -5.70
N THR A 174 -7.13 -13.14 -5.72
CA THR A 174 -8.50 -12.90 -6.22
C THR A 174 -9.27 -11.83 -5.43
N GLY A 175 -8.79 -11.40 -4.26
CA GLY A 175 -9.46 -10.43 -3.40
C GLY A 175 -9.34 -8.97 -3.86
N ASN A 176 -8.17 -8.55 -4.34
CA ASN A 176 -7.93 -7.17 -4.78
C ASN A 176 -7.62 -7.06 -6.29
N ASP A 177 -7.10 -8.12 -6.91
CA ASP A 177 -6.58 -8.04 -8.27
C ASP A 177 -7.66 -7.91 -9.36
N PHE A 178 -8.92 -8.23 -9.06
CA PHE A 178 -10.02 -8.05 -10.01
C PHE A 178 -10.76 -6.72 -9.81
N ASP A 179 -10.78 -6.21 -8.58
CA ASP A 179 -11.51 -4.99 -8.21
C ASP A 179 -10.68 -3.72 -8.48
N GLN A 180 -9.35 -3.80 -8.37
CA GLN A 180 -8.45 -2.64 -8.46
C GLN A 180 -7.97 -2.29 -9.87
N ASN A 181 -8.42 -3.02 -10.91
CA ASN A 181 -8.01 -2.74 -12.30
C ASN A 181 -8.78 -1.58 -12.95
N LEU A 182 -9.73 -0.98 -12.24
CA LEU A 182 -10.63 0.06 -12.76
C LEU A 182 -10.30 1.48 -12.22
N VAL A 183 -9.26 1.61 -11.39
CA VAL A 183 -8.90 2.87 -10.69
C VAL A 183 -7.61 3.45 -11.25
N ASP A 184 -7.55 4.78 -11.37
CA ASP A 184 -6.37 5.53 -11.82
C ASP A 184 -5.19 5.37 -10.83
N ILE A 185 -3.96 5.31 -11.36
CA ILE A 185 -2.75 5.05 -10.58
C ILE A 185 -2.40 6.19 -9.62
N ASP A 186 -2.71 7.44 -9.98
CA ASP A 186 -2.48 8.60 -9.12
C ASP A 186 -3.54 8.67 -7.99
N GLU A 187 -4.77 8.22 -8.26
CA GLU A 187 -5.81 8.07 -7.26
C GLU A 187 -5.47 6.95 -6.27
N LEU A 188 -4.93 5.82 -6.75
CA LEU A 188 -4.42 4.75 -5.90
C LEU A 188 -3.35 5.27 -4.93
N TRP A 189 -2.38 6.06 -5.42
CA TRP A 189 -1.34 6.65 -4.56
C TRP A 189 -1.91 7.60 -3.51
N GLN A 190 -2.87 8.44 -3.86
CA GLN A 190 -3.52 9.33 -2.89
C GLN A 190 -4.29 8.55 -1.82
N CYS A 191 -5.00 7.48 -2.20
CA CYS A 191 -5.68 6.64 -1.24
C CYS A 191 -4.71 5.96 -0.27
N TYR A 192 -3.58 5.45 -0.77
CA TYR A 192 -2.54 4.87 0.09
C TYR A 192 -1.86 5.88 1.00
N ARG A 193 -1.51 7.06 0.48
CA ARG A 193 -0.83 8.12 1.23
C ARG A 193 -1.68 8.66 2.39
N TYR A 194 -2.99 8.75 2.20
CA TYR A 194 -3.91 9.34 3.18
C TYR A 194 -4.71 8.32 3.99
N GLY A 195 -4.43 7.02 3.85
CA GLY A 195 -5.19 5.96 4.52
C GLY A 195 -6.67 5.96 4.15
N LEU A 196 -7.03 6.50 2.98
CA LEU A 196 -8.42 6.55 2.52
C LEU A 196 -8.82 5.16 2.02
N ARG A 197 -10.04 4.73 2.34
CA ARG A 197 -10.63 3.58 1.65
C ARG A 197 -10.64 3.87 0.15
N GLN A 198 -10.16 2.89 -0.62
CA GLN A 198 -10.10 2.90 -2.10
C GLN A 198 -11.40 3.49 -2.68
N PRO A 199 -11.35 4.33 -3.73
CA PRO A 199 -12.55 4.78 -4.40
C PRO A 199 -13.05 3.57 -5.21
N PHE A 200 -14.17 2.99 -4.79
CA PHE A 200 -14.88 2.07 -5.68
C PHE A 200 -15.33 2.89 -6.90
N ALA A 201 -14.77 2.61 -8.07
CA ALA A 201 -15.33 3.09 -9.32
C ALA A 201 -16.72 2.46 -9.47
N GLY A 202 -17.76 3.28 -9.30
CA GLY A 202 -19.11 2.94 -9.75
C GLY A 202 -19.15 2.85 -11.28
N PRO A 203 -20.12 2.14 -11.85
CA PRO A 203 -20.16 1.77 -13.27
C PRO A 203 -20.22 2.95 -14.27
N ASP A 204 -20.34 4.19 -13.82
CA ASP A 204 -20.68 5.33 -14.66
C ASP A 204 -19.64 6.46 -14.74
N ASP A 205 -18.48 6.37 -14.06
CA ASP A 205 -17.49 7.46 -14.13
C ASP A 205 -16.36 7.15 -15.13
N THR A 206 -16.42 7.91 -16.22
CA THR A 206 -15.51 7.92 -17.36
C THR A 206 -14.05 7.92 -16.97
N VAL A 207 -13.38 6.82 -17.33
CA VAL A 207 -11.94 6.61 -17.47
C VAL A 207 -11.20 7.93 -17.75
N ALA A 208 -10.59 8.49 -16.70
CA ALA A 208 -9.63 9.56 -16.86
C ALA A 208 -8.48 9.02 -17.73
N ARG A 209 -8.19 9.78 -18.77
CA ARG A 209 -7.25 9.44 -19.83
C ARG A 209 -5.84 9.31 -19.25
N ALA A 210 -5.41 8.08 -18.96
CA ALA A 210 -4.01 7.74 -19.06
C ALA A 210 -3.58 8.07 -20.50
N GLY A 211 -2.70 9.06 -20.66
CA GLY A 211 -2.28 9.66 -21.93
C GLY A 211 -1.50 8.73 -22.86
N TRP A 212 -2.12 7.62 -23.26
CA TRP A 212 -1.66 6.75 -24.33
C TRP A 212 -2.35 7.19 -25.62
N GLU A 213 -1.69 8.01 -26.43
CA GLU A 213 -2.02 8.05 -27.86
C GLU A 213 -1.64 6.68 -28.44
N VAL A 214 -2.66 5.85 -28.65
CA VAL A 214 -2.53 4.65 -29.45
C VAL A 214 -2.53 5.10 -30.91
N GLU A 215 -1.35 5.37 -31.46
CA GLU A 215 -1.20 5.39 -32.92
C GLU A 215 -1.53 3.98 -33.44
N ARG A 216 -2.66 3.86 -34.13
CA ARG A 216 -2.95 2.75 -35.03
C ARG A 216 -2.75 3.24 -36.45
N GLY A 217 -1.76 2.67 -37.15
CA GLY A 217 -1.60 2.77 -38.60
C GLY A 217 -0.33 3.46 -39.02
#